data_AF-A0AAQ1RUL0-F1
#
_entry.id   AF-A0AAQ1RUL0-F1
#
_cell.length_a   1.000
_cell.length_b   1.000
_cell.length_c   1.000
_cell.angle_alpha   90.00
_cell.angle_beta   90.00
_cell.angle_gamma   90.00
#
_symmetry.space_group_name_H-M   'P 1'
#
loop_
_entity.id
_entity.type
_entity.pdbx_description
1 polymer ?
#
loop_
_entity_poly.entity_id
_entity_poly.type
_entity_poly.pdbx_seq_one_letter_code
_entity_poly.pdbx_strand_id
1 'polypeptide(L)'
;MEAIIKARASARDWLRRAKGEEQPSDLEQILGDIARTNDELAAAVNRFNFSCDDLLIDAAAFEMQALESRLAFLYRKAKEKGLHIGAQG
;
A
#
# COMPACT_ATOMS: atom_id res chain seq x y z
N MET A 1 -5.54 -33.43 -28.14
CA MET A 1 -5.10 -32.02 -28.12
C MET A 1 -5.31 -31.34 -26.76
N GLU A 2 -6.43 -31.59 -26.06
CA GLU A 2 -6.70 -30.97 -24.73
C GLU A 2 -5.66 -31.29 -23.64
N ALA A 3 -5.13 -32.51 -23.58
CA ALA A 3 -4.16 -32.91 -22.56
C ALA A 3 -2.85 -32.10 -22.62
N ILE A 4 -2.40 -31.77 -23.84
CA ILE A 4 -1.19 -30.97 -24.07
C ILE A 4 -1.41 -29.50 -23.66
N ILE A 5 -2.63 -28.98 -23.88
CA ILE A 5 -3.01 -27.62 -23.48
C ILE A 5 -3.08 -27.51 -21.96
N LYS A 6 -3.68 -28.50 -21.27
CA LYS A 6 -3.73 -28.57 -19.79
C LYS A 6 -2.34 -28.67 -19.16
N ALA A 7 -1.47 -29.51 -19.70
CA ALA A 7 -0.10 -29.66 -19.18
C ALA A 7 0.70 -28.34 -19.29
N ARG A 8 0.55 -27.60 -20.40
CA ARG A 8 1.18 -26.28 -20.59
C ARG A 8 0.62 -25.18 -19.69
N ALA A 9 -0.67 -25.22 -19.34
CA ALA A 9 -1.25 -24.30 -18.36
C ALA A 9 -0.71 -24.59 -16.96
N SER A 10 -0.69 -25.87 -16.56
CA SER A 10 -0.16 -26.31 -15.27
C SER A 10 1.32 -25.98 -15.07
N ALA A 11 2.15 -26.10 -16.11
CA ALA A 11 3.57 -25.74 -16.05
C ALA A 11 3.79 -24.23 -15.91
N ARG A 12 2.94 -23.41 -16.54
CA ARG A 12 2.95 -21.94 -16.38
C ARG A 12 2.56 -21.52 -14.97
N ASP A 13 1.52 -22.12 -14.41
CA ASP A 13 1.08 -21.82 -13.04
C ASP A 13 2.12 -22.26 -12.00
N TRP A 14 2.81 -23.38 -12.22
CA TRP A 14 3.93 -23.80 -11.38
C TRP A 14 5.10 -22.81 -11.47
N LEU A 15 5.47 -22.37 -12.68
CA LEU A 15 6.53 -21.36 -12.87
C LEU A 15 6.16 -20.01 -12.22
N ARG A 16 4.89 -19.59 -12.29
CA ARG A 16 4.41 -18.35 -11.67
C ARG A 16 4.52 -18.41 -10.15
N ARG A 17 4.10 -19.54 -9.55
CA ARG A 17 4.26 -19.80 -8.10
C ARG A 17 5.73 -19.91 -7.67
N ALA A 18 6.56 -20.60 -8.46
CA ALA A 18 7.99 -20.76 -8.20
C ALA A 18 8.78 -19.44 -8.29
N LYS A 19 8.28 -18.47 -9.08
CA LYS A 19 8.83 -17.11 -9.17
C LYS A 19 8.35 -16.16 -8.07
N GLY A 20 7.44 -16.59 -7.20
CA GLY A 20 6.84 -15.71 -6.20
C GLY A 20 5.94 -14.62 -6.80
N GLU A 21 5.47 -14.79 -8.04
CA GLU A 21 4.46 -13.94 -8.68
C GLU A 21 3.04 -14.29 -8.18
N GLU A 22 2.91 -14.46 -6.86
CA GLU A 22 1.61 -14.48 -6.21
C GLU A 22 1.16 -13.02 -6.12
N GLN A 23 0.02 -12.69 -6.73
CA GLN A 23 -0.50 -11.33 -6.60
C GLN A 23 -0.75 -11.07 -5.12
N PRO A 24 -0.29 -9.92 -4.58
CA PRO A 24 -0.56 -9.59 -3.19
C PRO A 24 -2.06 -9.60 -2.98
N SER A 25 -2.49 -10.24 -1.89
CA SER A 25 -3.86 -10.20 -1.43
C SER A 25 -4.32 -8.74 -1.27
N ASP A 26 -5.64 -8.52 -1.28
CA ASP A 26 -6.21 -7.20 -1.02
C ASP A 26 -5.64 -6.55 0.25
N LEU A 27 -5.40 -7.34 1.30
CA LEU A 27 -4.84 -6.86 2.56
C LEU A 27 -3.37 -6.46 2.42
N GLU A 28 -2.56 -7.27 1.73
CA GLU A 28 -1.15 -6.94 1.46
C GLU A 28 -1.02 -5.67 0.60
N GLN A 29 -1.93 -5.49 -0.38
CA GLN A 29 -1.99 -4.25 -1.16
C GLN A 29 -2.32 -3.04 -0.27
N ILE A 30 -3.32 -3.16 0.60
CA ILE A 30 -3.70 -2.09 1.53
C ILE A 30 -2.55 -1.76 2.49
N LEU A 31 -1.86 -2.76 3.02
CA LEU A 31 -0.70 -2.55 3.89
C LEU A 31 0.46 -1.89 3.14
N GLY A 32 0.72 -2.29 1.90
CA GLY A 32 1.70 -1.63 1.03
C GLY A 32 1.33 -0.18 0.74
N ASP A 33 0.05 0.11 0.53
CA ASP A 33 -0.44 1.49 0.34
C ASP A 33 -0.31 2.32 1.63
N ILE A 34 -0.55 1.73 2.80
CA ILE A 34 -0.34 2.40 4.10
C ILE A 34 1.14 2.76 4.27
N ALA A 35 2.05 1.81 4.02
CA ALA A 35 3.49 2.05 4.13
C ALA A 35 3.93 3.20 3.20
N ARG A 36 3.53 3.15 1.93
CA ARG A 36 3.84 4.20 0.95
C ARG A 36 3.27 5.57 1.36
N THR A 37 2.02 5.61 1.83
CA THR A 37 1.40 6.87 2.26
C THR A 37 2.11 7.45 3.49
N ASN A 38 2.61 6.61 4.40
CA ASN A 38 3.44 7.05 5.53
C ASN A 38 4.78 7.63 5.07
N ASP A 39 5.44 7.01 4.08
CA ASP A 39 6.69 7.55 3.51
C ASP A 39 6.46 8.91 2.83
N GLU A 40 5.37 9.04 2.07
CA GLU A 40 4.92 10.29 1.45
C GLU A 40 4.65 11.36 2.53
N LEU A 41 4.00 10.99 3.63
CA LEU A 41 3.70 11.89 4.74
C LEU A 41 4.99 12.36 5.43
N ALA A 42 5.93 11.46 5.70
CA ALA A 42 7.24 11.82 6.25
C ALA A 42 8.00 12.79 5.34
N ALA A 43 7.92 12.59 4.01
CA ALA A 43 8.51 13.50 3.04
C ALA A 43 7.83 14.88 3.05
N ALA A 44 6.50 14.94 3.16
CA ALA A 44 5.74 16.20 3.27
C ALA A 44 6.09 16.96 4.56
N VAL A 45 6.19 16.26 5.69
CA VAL A 45 6.64 16.83 6.97
C VAL A 45 8.05 17.41 6.85
N ASN A 46 8.97 16.71 6.18
CA ASN A 46 10.30 17.25 5.90
C ASN A 46 10.24 18.53 5.07
N ARG A 47 9.45 18.56 3.98
CA ARG A 47 9.28 19.78 3.17
C ARG A 47 8.72 20.93 3.99
N PHE A 48 7.71 20.68 4.82
CA PHE A 48 7.14 21.68 5.72
C PHE A 48 8.19 22.25 6.67
N ASN A 49 8.99 21.39 7.31
CA ASN A 49 9.99 21.79 8.30
C ASN A 49 11.18 22.56 7.71
N PHE A 50 11.52 22.34 6.44
CA PHE A 50 12.72 22.91 5.81
C PHE A 50 12.42 23.95 4.72
N SER A 51 11.16 24.27 4.46
CA SER A 51 10.79 25.36 3.56
C SER A 51 10.75 26.69 4.31
N CYS A 52 11.25 27.75 3.67
CA CYS A 52 11.13 29.14 4.16
C CYS A 52 10.19 29.97 3.28
N ASP A 53 9.61 29.36 2.25
CA ASP A 53 8.65 29.99 1.35
C ASP A 53 7.23 29.66 1.82
N ASP A 54 6.44 30.69 2.09
CA ASP A 54 5.09 30.54 2.66
C ASP A 54 4.16 29.69 1.78
N LEU A 55 4.26 29.80 0.45
CA LEU A 55 3.44 29.01 -0.47
C LEU A 55 3.85 27.54 -0.46
N LEU A 56 5.14 27.25 -0.30
CA LEU A 56 5.63 25.88 -0.17
C LEU A 56 5.25 25.26 1.19
N ILE A 57 5.24 26.06 2.25
CA ILE A 57 4.75 25.65 3.58
C ILE A 57 3.26 25.31 3.52
N ASP A 58 2.45 26.19 2.94
CA ASP A 58 1.00 25.96 2.77
C ASP A 58 0.73 24.73 1.91
N ALA A 59 1.46 24.57 0.80
CA ALA A 59 1.35 23.40 -0.07
C ALA A 59 1.67 22.11 0.70
N ALA A 60 2.75 22.09 1.48
CA ALA A 60 3.12 20.93 2.30
C ALA A 60 2.07 20.64 3.38
N ALA A 61 1.48 21.67 4.01
CA ALA A 61 0.42 21.50 5.00
C ALA A 61 -0.85 20.86 4.41
N PHE A 62 -1.31 21.33 3.24
CA PHE A 62 -2.45 20.73 2.56
C PHE A 62 -2.17 19.29 2.11
N GLU A 63 -0.95 19.03 1.64
CA GLU A 63 -0.52 17.68 1.28
C GLU A 63 -0.54 16.73 2.49
N MET A 64 -0.01 17.17 3.64
CA MET A 64 -0.05 16.40 4.89
C MET A 64 -1.49 16.03 5.26
N GLN A 65 -2.42 17.00 5.23
CA GLN A 65 -3.82 16.76 5.57
C GLN A 65 -4.50 15.75 4.61
N ALA A 66 -4.16 15.79 3.32
CA ALA A 66 -4.65 14.84 2.34
C ALA A 66 -4.12 13.43 2.59
N LEU A 67 -2.83 13.30 2.91
CA LEU A 67 -2.17 12.03 3.22
C LEU A 67 -2.69 11.42 4.52
N GLU A 68 -2.91 12.22 5.57
CA GLU A 68 -3.56 11.78 6.82
C GLU A 68 -4.98 11.26 6.58
N SER A 69 -5.76 11.96 5.76
CA SER A 69 -7.10 11.52 5.37
C SER A 69 -7.08 10.21 4.59
N ARG A 70 -6.08 10.03 3.71
CA ARG A 70 -5.86 8.79 2.98
C ARG A 70 -5.49 7.64 3.92
N LEU A 71 -4.59 7.86 4.88
CA LEU A 71 -4.25 6.87 5.90
C LEU A 71 -5.47 6.44 6.70
N ALA A 72 -6.29 7.39 7.17
CA ALA A 72 -7.51 7.09 7.91
C ALA A 72 -8.50 6.22 7.09
N PHE A 73 -8.60 6.47 5.78
CA PHE A 73 -9.37 5.61 4.88
C PHE A 73 -8.75 4.20 4.75
N LEU A 74 -7.44 4.10 4.50
CA LEU A 74 -6.75 2.83 4.34
C LEU A 74 -6.82 1.97 5.60
N TYR A 75 -6.68 2.54 6.79
CA TYR A 75 -6.82 1.82 8.05
C TYR A 75 -8.25 1.29 8.27
N ARG A 76 -9.28 2.06 7.90
CA ARG A 76 -10.67 1.58 7.93
C ARG A 76 -10.85 0.37 6.99
N LYS A 77 -10.34 0.47 5.77
CA LYS A 77 -10.39 -0.61 4.78
C LYS A 77 -9.60 -1.84 5.24
N ALA A 78 -8.44 -1.67 5.86
CA ALA A 78 -7.65 -2.76 6.42
C ALA A 78 -8.41 -3.49 7.53
N LYS A 79 -9.08 -2.74 8.43
CA LYS A 79 -9.90 -3.30 9.50
C LYS A 79 -11.08 -4.10 8.96
N GLU A 80 -11.76 -3.61 7.92
CA GLU A 80 -12.84 -4.34 7.22
C GLU A 80 -12.35 -5.65 6.58
N LYS A 81 -11.07 -5.69 6.16
CA LYS A 81 -10.43 -6.87 5.57
C LYS A 81 -9.81 -7.82 6.60
N GLY A 82 -10.05 -7.59 7.90
CA GLY A 82 -9.62 -8.50 8.97
C GLY A 82 -8.28 -8.16 9.61
N LEU A 83 -7.77 -6.93 9.45
CA LEU A 83 -6.66 -6.44 10.26
C LEU A 83 -7.13 -6.25 11.71
N HIS A 84 -7.05 -7.32 12.50
CA HIS A 84 -7.16 -7.24 13.95
C HIS A 84 -5.81 -6.83 14.50
N ILE A 85 -5.61 -5.52 14.68
CA ILE A 85 -4.48 -5.00 15.45
C ILE A 85 -4.67 -5.59 16.85
N GLY A 86 -3.88 -6.61 17.19
CA GLY A 86 -3.97 -7.29 18.47
C GLY A 86 -3.79 -6.26 19.57
N ALA A 87 -4.88 -5.90 20.24
CA ALA A 87 -4.82 -5.41 21.61
C ALA A 87 -4.31 -6.62 22.43
N GLN A 88 -3.00 -6.72 22.60
CA GLN A 88 -2.45 -7.52 23.67
C GLN A 88 -2.80 -6.78 24.96
N GLY A 89 -3.84 -7.24 25.63
CA GLY A 89 -4.10 -6.94 27.03
C GLY A 89 -3.19 -7.72 27.95
#